data_AF-S7ZXA7-F1
#
_entry.id   AF-S7ZXA7-F1
#
_cell.length_a   1.000
_cell.length_b   1.000
_cell.length_c   1.000
_cell.angle_alpha   90.00
_cell.angle_beta   90.00
_cell.angle_gamma   90.00
#
_symmetry.space_group_name_H-M   'P 1'
#
loop_
_entity.id
_entity.type
_entity.pdbx_description
1 polymer ?
#
loop_
_entity_poly.entity_id
_entity_poly.type
_entity_poly.pdbx_seq_one_letter_code
_entity_poly.pdbx_strand_id
1 'polypeptide(L)'
;MAGRDDNNLPEAVPSNLPQSYNYDHDLPQVVEPTPEKWRHPQFSTGSYTPSPPLTPPLEREVLGLRRTTFFLSLALAVLVIFGVALGAGLGVGLKKSNVNSVDNKPSGVDSSLTTTSLSSSSLPATTSSPASSTSSECNPSQTPAITNGNFEAGNESWEISPWFIRDLTAPATYEVLNINGSDVFHAICKNDLEHGAYTKIKLAQELATCPNTTYDLSFRHNFIPGDNPNAWLVIFINGVEISSIRAASDSWVTFRGNFTSGTGNSTLQLDFTPVAYDSQEFFVDDFKVTPRE
;
A
#
# COMPACT_ATOMS: atom_id res chain seq x y z
N MET A 1 -47.21 -50.10 -36.88
CA MET A 1 -46.95 -48.78 -37.51
C MET A 1 -45.78 -48.15 -36.75
N ALA A 2 -44.70 -47.90 -37.50
CA ALA A 2 -43.53 -47.07 -37.19
C ALA A 2 -42.77 -47.29 -35.87
N GLY A 3 -41.81 -48.21 -35.89
CA GLY A 3 -40.63 -48.16 -35.01
C GLY A 3 -39.62 -47.14 -35.56
N ARG A 4 -39.04 -46.33 -34.68
CA ARG A 4 -38.11 -45.24 -35.00
C ARG A 4 -36.69 -45.74 -34.70
N ASP A 5 -35.87 -45.82 -35.74
CA ASP A 5 -34.45 -46.16 -35.67
C ASP A 5 -33.63 -44.91 -35.28
N ASP A 6 -33.14 -44.86 -34.05
CA ASP A 6 -32.33 -43.76 -33.50
C ASP A 6 -30.82 -44.08 -33.48
N ASN A 7 -30.31 -44.85 -34.45
CA ASN A 7 -28.92 -45.32 -34.50
C ASN A 7 -28.06 -44.61 -35.56
N ASN A 8 -28.02 -43.27 -35.56
CA ASN A 8 -27.12 -42.54 -36.47
C ASN A 8 -26.51 -41.30 -35.83
N LEU A 9 -25.75 -41.50 -34.76
CA LEU A 9 -24.81 -40.49 -34.26
C LEU A 9 -23.42 -40.78 -34.85
N PRO A 10 -22.75 -39.78 -35.45
CA PRO A 10 -21.43 -39.96 -36.03
C PRO A 10 -20.41 -40.28 -34.93
N GLU A 11 -19.64 -41.34 -35.17
CA GLU A 11 -18.53 -41.79 -34.35
C GLU A 11 -17.48 -40.67 -34.23
N ALA A 12 -17.17 -40.28 -33.00
CA ALA A 12 -16.18 -39.25 -32.72
C ALA A 12 -14.78 -39.78 -33.04
N VAL A 13 -14.12 -39.15 -34.01
CA VAL A 13 -12.75 -39.46 -34.42
C VAL A 13 -11.79 -39.15 -33.25
N PRO A 14 -10.92 -40.09 -32.84
CA PRO A 14 -9.94 -39.82 -31.80
C PRO A 14 -8.93 -38.76 -32.29
N SER A 15 -8.81 -37.68 -31.52
CA SER A 15 -7.82 -36.64 -31.77
C SER A 15 -6.42 -37.24 -31.67
N ASN A 16 -5.67 -37.12 -32.77
CA ASN A 16 -4.27 -37.48 -32.85
C ASN A 16 -3.49 -36.79 -31.72
N LEU A 17 -2.84 -37.62 -30.91
CA LEU A 17 -1.88 -37.20 -29.89
C LEU A 17 -0.83 -36.26 -30.51
N PRO A 18 -0.42 -35.19 -29.81
CA PRO A 18 0.66 -34.33 -30.28
C PRO A 18 1.93 -35.17 -30.41
N GLN A 19 2.49 -35.16 -31.62
CA GLN A 19 3.82 -35.71 -31.89
C GLN A 19 4.83 -35.03 -30.97
N SER A 20 5.51 -35.81 -30.15
CA SER A 20 6.70 -35.37 -29.43
C SER A 20 7.75 -34.97 -30.46
N TYR A 21 7.97 -33.67 -30.62
CA TYR A 21 9.12 -33.17 -31.34
C TYR A 21 10.37 -33.56 -30.56
N ASN A 22 11.10 -34.55 -31.09
CA ASN A 22 12.44 -34.88 -30.64
C ASN A 22 13.37 -33.75 -31.13
N TYR A 23 13.56 -32.74 -30.28
CA TYR A 23 14.52 -31.66 -30.48
C TYR A 23 15.92 -32.21 -30.18
N ASP A 24 16.48 -32.92 -31.16
CA ASP A 24 17.88 -33.32 -31.18
C ASP A 24 18.65 -32.28 -31.98
N HIS A 25 18.83 -31.10 -31.39
CA HIS A 25 19.71 -30.07 -31.94
C HIS A 25 20.45 -29.37 -30.81
N ASP A 26 21.76 -29.53 -30.86
CA ASP A 26 22.82 -28.72 -30.25
C ASP A 26 22.51 -27.22 -30.31
N LEU A 27 21.66 -26.76 -29.39
CA LEU A 27 21.60 -25.35 -29.05
C LEU A 27 22.82 -25.06 -28.18
N PRO A 28 23.58 -23.99 -28.48
CA PRO A 28 24.66 -23.57 -27.60
C PRO A 28 24.05 -23.41 -26.21
N GLN A 29 24.62 -24.12 -25.24
CA GLN A 29 24.23 -24.08 -23.85
C GLN A 29 24.24 -22.60 -23.44
N VAL A 30 23.07 -21.98 -23.42
CA VAL A 30 22.88 -20.71 -22.74
C VAL A 30 23.16 -21.09 -21.30
N VAL A 31 24.35 -20.72 -20.83
CA VAL A 31 24.67 -20.71 -19.42
C VAL A 31 23.67 -19.72 -18.85
N GLU A 32 22.49 -20.22 -18.47
CA GLU A 32 21.60 -19.53 -17.57
C GLU A 32 22.50 -19.16 -16.39
N PRO A 33 22.78 -17.87 -16.16
CA PRO A 33 23.51 -17.47 -14.98
C PRO A 33 22.67 -18.05 -13.85
N THR A 34 23.23 -19.06 -13.18
CA THR A 34 22.60 -19.72 -12.05
C THR A 34 22.12 -18.57 -11.19
N PRO A 35 20.81 -18.41 -10.91
CA PRO A 35 20.33 -17.29 -10.13
C PRO A 35 21.18 -17.28 -8.90
N GLU A 36 22.03 -16.26 -8.80
CA GLU A 36 23.10 -16.21 -7.83
C GLU A 36 22.34 -16.17 -6.52
N LYS A 37 22.21 -17.36 -5.90
CA LYS A 37 21.48 -17.57 -4.67
C LYS A 37 22.02 -16.51 -3.75
N TRP A 38 21.23 -15.46 -3.52
CA TRP A 38 21.61 -14.31 -2.74
C TRP A 38 22.18 -14.89 -1.46
N ARG A 39 23.52 -14.91 -1.37
CA ARG A 39 24.18 -15.44 -0.21
C ARG A 39 23.91 -14.38 0.82
N HIS A 40 22.86 -14.58 1.61
CA HIS A 40 22.70 -13.93 2.89
C HIS A 40 24.10 -13.96 3.52
N PRO A 41 24.66 -12.81 3.93
CA PRO A 41 25.93 -12.80 4.64
C PRO A 41 25.76 -13.79 5.79
N GLN A 42 26.37 -14.96 5.66
CA GLN A 42 26.42 -15.90 6.75
C GLN A 42 27.22 -15.16 7.82
N PHE A 43 26.54 -14.77 8.88
CA PHE A 43 27.19 -14.31 10.09
C PHE A 43 28.04 -15.48 10.57
N SER A 44 29.28 -15.55 10.09
CA SER A 44 30.26 -16.50 10.56
C SER A 44 30.43 -16.25 12.05
N THR A 45 29.91 -17.18 12.83
CA THR A 45 30.25 -17.42 14.22
C THR A 45 31.76 -17.70 14.30
N GLY A 46 32.59 -16.65 14.38
CA GLY A 46 34.03 -16.83 14.47
C GLY A 46 34.79 -15.53 14.30
N SER A 47 35.45 -15.11 15.38
CA SER A 47 36.30 -13.92 15.52
C SER A 47 35.53 -12.65 15.87
N TYR A 48 35.40 -12.42 17.18
CA TYR A 48 35.21 -11.09 17.74
C TYR A 48 36.45 -10.26 17.38
N THR A 49 36.44 -9.60 16.24
CA THR A 49 37.27 -8.41 16.07
C THR A 49 36.74 -7.37 17.07
N PRO A 50 37.59 -6.82 17.96
CA PRO A 50 37.16 -5.77 18.87
C PRO A 50 36.53 -4.67 18.02
N SER A 51 35.27 -4.33 18.31
CA SER A 51 34.58 -3.25 17.62
C SER A 51 35.50 -2.02 17.64
N PRO A 52 35.77 -1.40 16.47
CA PRO A 52 36.48 -0.14 16.47
C PRO A 52 35.75 0.83 17.41
N PRO A 53 36.49 1.68 18.15
CA PRO A 53 35.88 2.62 19.08
C PRO A 53 34.75 3.37 18.37
N LEU A 54 33.59 3.40 19.00
CA LEU A 54 32.38 4.05 18.49
C LEU A 54 32.73 5.49 18.13
N THR A 55 32.98 5.76 16.84
CA THR A 55 33.22 7.12 16.38
C THR A 55 31.88 7.83 16.50
N PRO A 56 31.75 8.88 17.33
CA PRO A 56 30.49 9.59 17.44
C PRO A 56 30.08 10.06 16.04
N PRO A 57 28.79 9.90 15.67
CA PRO A 57 28.31 10.27 14.35
C PRO A 57 28.68 11.73 14.06
N LEU A 58 29.32 11.96 12.91
CA LEU A 58 29.76 13.27 12.48
C LEU A 58 28.52 14.18 12.39
N GLU A 59 28.38 15.11 13.33
CA GLU A 59 27.27 16.05 13.35
C GLU A 59 27.31 16.89 12.06
N ARG A 60 26.25 16.85 11.26
CA ARG A 60 26.16 17.66 10.04
C ARG A 60 26.05 19.14 10.43
N GLU A 61 27.11 19.90 10.19
CA GLU A 61 27.14 21.35 10.36
C GLU A 61 26.53 22.04 9.13
N VAL A 62 25.67 23.02 9.36
CA VAL A 62 25.11 23.88 8.31
C VAL A 62 25.75 25.24 8.49
N LEU A 63 26.55 25.69 7.52
CA LEU A 63 27.33 26.93 7.60
C LEU A 63 28.30 26.99 8.80
N GLY A 64 28.88 25.85 9.21
CA GLY A 64 29.80 25.77 10.35
C GLY A 64 29.13 25.93 11.73
N LEU A 65 27.80 25.83 11.79
CA LEU A 65 27.01 25.85 13.02
C LEU A 65 26.26 24.52 13.17
N ARG A 66 26.14 24.04 14.42
CA ARG A 66 25.29 22.90 14.75
C ARG A 66 23.85 23.19 14.31
N ARG A 67 23.17 22.19 13.73
CA ARG A 67 21.80 22.32 13.22
C ARG A 67 20.83 22.92 14.24
N THR A 68 20.98 22.57 15.52
CA THR A 68 20.19 23.11 16.63
C THR A 68 20.46 24.60 16.89
N THR A 69 21.71 25.05 16.82
CA THR A 69 22.05 26.48 17.03
C THR A 69 21.62 27.34 15.86
N PHE A 70 21.66 26.80 14.64
CA PHE A 70 21.17 27.48 13.43
C PHE A 70 19.67 27.81 13.53
N PHE A 71 18.83 26.82 13.85
CA PHE A 71 17.39 27.06 13.98
C PHE A 71 17.04 27.99 15.15
N LEU A 72 17.79 27.91 16.26
CA LEU A 72 17.59 28.79 17.40
C LEU A 72 17.94 30.25 17.07
N SER A 73 19.03 30.48 16.32
CA SER A 73 19.42 31.80 15.80
C SER A 73 18.37 32.36 14.84
N LEU A 74 17.86 31.54 13.91
CA LEU A 74 16.83 31.95 12.96
C LEU A 74 15.52 32.33 13.66
N ALA A 75 15.07 31.53 14.63
CA ALA A 75 13.88 31.84 15.41
C ALA A 75 14.01 33.17 16.18
N LEU A 76 15.18 33.43 16.77
CA LEU A 76 15.47 34.70 17.45
C LEU A 76 15.42 35.89 16.48
N ALA A 77 16.02 35.77 15.29
CA ALA A 77 16.01 36.82 14.27
C ALA A 77 14.59 37.16 13.81
N VAL A 78 13.76 36.14 13.58
CA VAL A 78 12.34 36.32 13.20
C VAL A 78 11.56 37.02 14.32
N LEU A 79 11.77 36.65 15.58
CA LEU A 79 11.09 37.26 16.73
C LEU A 79 11.44 38.75 16.87
N VAL A 80 12.70 39.13 16.64
CA VAL A 80 13.12 40.54 16.63
C VAL A 80 12.42 41.32 15.52
N ILE A 81 12.33 40.78 14.30
CA ILE A 81 11.65 41.43 13.17
C ILE A 81 10.16 41.66 13.49
N PHE A 82 9.47 40.64 14.02
CA PHE A 82 8.08 40.77 14.44
C PHE A 82 7.89 41.74 15.61
N GLY A 83 8.81 41.74 16.59
CA GLY A 83 8.79 42.67 17.71
C GLY A 83 8.86 44.13 17.27
N VAL A 84 9.74 44.45 16.32
CA VAL A 84 9.84 45.81 15.75
C VAL A 84 8.62 46.15 14.90
N ALA A 85 8.15 45.23 14.05
CA ALA A 85 7.00 45.47 13.17
C ALA A 85 5.70 45.72 13.97
N LEU A 86 5.46 44.92 15.02
CA LEU A 86 4.30 45.08 15.89
C LEU A 86 4.43 46.30 16.81
N GLY A 87 5.64 46.57 17.32
CA GLY A 87 5.92 47.73 18.16
C GLY A 87 5.74 49.07 17.44
N ALA A 88 6.10 49.14 16.15
CA ALA A 88 5.88 50.33 15.34
C ALA A 88 4.43 50.43 14.79
N GLY A 89 3.80 49.29 14.46
CA GLY A 89 2.49 49.24 13.80
C GLY A 89 1.29 49.58 14.70
N LEU A 90 1.37 49.32 16.00
CA LEU A 90 0.24 49.56 16.92
C LEU A 90 0.23 50.96 17.56
N GLY A 91 1.30 51.75 17.41
CA GLY A 91 1.47 53.02 18.15
C GLY A 91 0.86 54.28 17.52
N VAL A 92 0.38 54.25 16.27
CA VAL A 92 0.05 55.50 15.52
C VAL A 92 -1.38 55.56 14.97
N GLY A 93 -2.22 54.56 15.25
CA GLY A 93 -3.39 54.27 14.41
C GLY A 93 -4.78 54.32 15.03
N LEU A 94 -5.03 55.07 16.11
CA LEU A 94 -6.41 55.27 16.61
C LEU A 94 -6.91 56.69 16.36
N LYS A 95 -7.06 57.07 15.08
CA LYS A 95 -7.94 58.19 14.71
C LYS A 95 -9.34 57.62 14.44
N LYS A 96 -10.19 57.71 15.45
CA LYS A 96 -11.61 57.31 15.45
C LYS A 96 -12.39 58.15 14.42
N SER A 97 -12.64 57.61 13.23
CA SER A 97 -13.65 58.13 12.31
C SER A 97 -14.95 57.35 12.49
N ASN A 98 -15.94 58.06 13.03
CA ASN A 98 -17.32 57.62 13.21
C ASN A 98 -18.01 57.67 11.84
N VAL A 99 -18.35 56.51 11.25
CA VAL A 99 -19.19 56.47 10.04
C VAL A 99 -20.30 55.44 10.24
N ASN A 100 -21.49 55.99 10.28
CA ASN A 100 -22.79 55.32 10.31
C ASN A 100 -23.11 54.63 8.98
N SER A 101 -23.92 53.58 9.11
CA SER A 101 -24.92 53.11 8.14
C SER A 101 -24.40 52.40 6.88
N VAL A 102 -24.92 51.19 6.63
CA VAL A 102 -26.12 50.94 5.80
C VAL A 102 -26.21 49.44 5.55
N ASP A 103 -27.32 48.84 5.99
CA ASP A 103 -27.85 47.56 5.54
C ASP A 103 -27.87 47.46 4.01
N ASN A 104 -27.38 46.36 3.43
CA ASN A 104 -27.87 45.90 2.12
C ASN A 104 -27.58 44.40 1.92
N LYS A 105 -28.66 43.62 2.08
CA LYS A 105 -28.91 42.28 1.52
C LYS A 105 -29.10 42.43 -0.01
N PRO A 106 -28.64 41.49 -0.87
CA PRO A 106 -29.62 40.64 -1.59
C PRO A 106 -29.13 39.26 -2.09
N SER A 107 -30.13 38.40 -2.33
CA SER A 107 -30.30 37.39 -3.41
C SER A 107 -29.20 36.36 -3.67
N GLY A 108 -29.45 35.04 -3.61
CA GLY A 108 -30.58 34.33 -4.18
C GLY A 108 -30.31 34.04 -5.66
N VAL A 109 -29.59 32.96 -5.96
CA VAL A 109 -29.32 32.49 -7.32
C VAL A 109 -29.88 31.09 -7.47
N ASP A 110 -31.04 31.03 -8.12
CA ASP A 110 -31.60 29.85 -8.78
C ASP A 110 -30.68 29.42 -9.92
N SER A 111 -30.38 28.13 -10.02
CA SER A 111 -29.69 27.54 -11.16
C SER A 111 -30.52 26.41 -11.74
N SER A 112 -31.05 26.65 -12.94
CA SER A 112 -31.97 25.81 -13.67
C SER A 112 -31.27 24.76 -14.56
N LEU A 113 -31.82 23.55 -14.55
CA LEU A 113 -32.11 22.66 -15.69
C LEU A 113 -31.06 22.46 -16.79
N THR A 114 -30.65 21.21 -17.01
CA THR A 114 -30.55 20.64 -18.37
C THR A 114 -30.80 19.13 -18.31
N THR A 115 -31.98 18.70 -18.75
CA THR A 115 -32.39 17.29 -18.83
C THR A 115 -32.22 16.83 -20.28
N THR A 116 -31.24 15.96 -20.54
CA THR A 116 -30.96 15.43 -21.87
C THR A 116 -31.74 14.13 -22.08
N SER A 117 -32.73 14.17 -22.96
CA SER A 117 -33.49 13.00 -23.42
C SER A 117 -32.66 12.17 -24.40
N LEU A 118 -32.34 10.92 -24.05
CA LEU A 118 -31.73 9.95 -24.96
C LEU A 118 -32.76 8.93 -25.46
N SER A 119 -32.71 8.71 -26.77
CA SER A 119 -33.58 7.89 -27.59
C SER A 119 -33.51 6.40 -27.24
N SER A 120 -34.69 5.81 -26.99
CA SER A 120 -34.89 4.38 -26.77
C SER A 120 -34.95 3.62 -28.10
N SER A 121 -33.98 2.73 -28.32
CA SER A 121 -34.02 1.69 -29.35
C SER A 121 -34.64 0.41 -28.74
N SER A 122 -35.77 -0.02 -29.27
CA SER A 122 -36.50 -1.21 -28.83
C SER A 122 -35.96 -2.47 -29.51
N LEU A 123 -35.30 -3.34 -28.74
CA LEU A 123 -34.91 -4.69 -29.14
C LEU A 123 -36.02 -5.71 -28.80
N PRO A 124 -36.09 -6.85 -29.52
CA PRO A 124 -37.15 -7.85 -29.35
C PRO A 124 -37.00 -8.61 -28.02
N ALA A 125 -38.13 -8.80 -27.33
CA ALA A 125 -38.24 -9.50 -26.06
C ALA A 125 -38.01 -11.01 -26.24
N THR A 126 -36.87 -11.51 -25.75
CA THR A 126 -36.63 -12.92 -25.51
C THR A 126 -37.16 -13.30 -24.12
N THR A 127 -38.17 -14.15 -24.09
CA THR A 127 -38.79 -14.69 -22.87
C THR A 127 -37.83 -15.68 -22.20
N SER A 128 -36.91 -15.19 -21.37
CA SER A 128 -36.07 -16.02 -20.50
C SER A 128 -36.83 -16.35 -19.22
N SER A 129 -37.00 -17.65 -18.95
CA SER A 129 -37.54 -18.16 -17.68
C SER A 129 -36.80 -17.53 -16.49
N PRO A 130 -37.50 -17.12 -15.41
CA PRO A 130 -36.85 -16.59 -14.22
C PRO A 130 -36.01 -17.70 -13.59
N ALA A 131 -34.69 -17.62 -13.76
CA ALA A 131 -33.77 -18.40 -12.96
C ALA A 131 -33.93 -17.89 -11.52
N SER A 132 -34.39 -18.76 -10.62
CA SER A 132 -34.46 -18.48 -9.19
C SER A 132 -33.04 -18.15 -8.70
N SER A 133 -32.72 -16.86 -8.62
CA SER A 133 -31.51 -16.40 -7.97
C SER A 133 -31.68 -16.61 -6.48
N THR A 134 -31.13 -17.71 -5.97
CA THR A 134 -30.89 -17.88 -4.54
C THR A 134 -29.97 -16.74 -4.11
N SER A 135 -30.54 -15.73 -3.46
CA SER A 135 -29.76 -14.68 -2.80
C SER A 135 -29.02 -15.35 -1.65
N SER A 136 -27.74 -15.66 -1.83
CA SER A 136 -26.88 -16.05 -0.72
C SER A 136 -26.77 -14.84 0.21
N GLU A 137 -27.46 -14.87 1.35
CA GLU A 137 -27.26 -13.89 2.41
C GLU A 137 -25.78 -13.91 2.80
N CYS A 138 -25.15 -12.73 2.77
CA CYS A 138 -23.76 -12.59 3.15
C CYS A 138 -23.65 -12.83 4.66
N ASN A 139 -23.02 -13.94 5.05
CA ASN A 139 -22.79 -14.27 6.46
C ASN A 139 -21.31 -14.03 6.80
N PRO A 140 -20.95 -12.85 7.35
CA PRO A 140 -19.56 -12.49 7.57
C PRO A 140 -18.87 -13.35 8.65
N SER A 141 -19.63 -14.12 9.43
CA SER A 141 -19.08 -14.96 10.49
C SER A 141 -18.59 -16.33 10.01
N GLN A 142 -19.00 -16.76 8.80
CA GLN A 142 -18.68 -18.11 8.30
C GLN A 142 -17.46 -18.16 7.37
N THR A 143 -17.12 -17.05 6.73
CA THR A 143 -16.01 -16.99 5.78
C THR A 143 -14.94 -16.02 6.29
N PRO A 144 -13.68 -16.46 6.47
CA PRO A 144 -12.59 -15.56 6.79
C PRO A 144 -12.52 -14.44 5.74
N ALA A 145 -12.54 -13.19 6.19
CA ALA A 145 -12.50 -12.05 5.28
C ALA A 145 -11.15 -11.89 4.58
N ILE A 146 -10.09 -12.48 5.12
CA ILE A 146 -8.73 -12.44 4.59
C ILE A 146 -8.22 -13.87 4.37
N THR A 147 -7.45 -14.09 3.31
CA THR A 147 -6.82 -15.38 2.99
C THR A 147 -5.31 -15.30 3.17
N ASN A 148 -4.70 -16.34 3.73
CA ASN A 148 -3.24 -16.39 3.93
C ASN A 148 -2.68 -15.14 4.66
N GLY A 149 -3.39 -14.69 5.72
CA GLY A 149 -3.00 -13.53 6.51
C GLY A 149 -1.71 -13.70 7.32
N ASN A 150 -1.22 -14.93 7.44
CA ASN A 150 0.02 -15.30 8.13
C ASN A 150 1.13 -15.79 7.17
N PHE A 151 0.95 -15.62 5.86
CA PHE A 151 1.95 -15.96 4.82
C PHE A 151 2.46 -17.42 4.77
N GLU A 152 1.94 -18.34 5.58
CA GLU A 152 2.37 -19.76 5.62
C GLU A 152 2.08 -20.53 4.32
N ALA A 153 1.22 -19.99 3.44
CA ALA A 153 1.00 -20.50 2.09
C ALA A 153 1.82 -19.74 1.02
N GLY A 154 2.87 -19.01 1.43
CA GLY A 154 3.68 -18.17 0.55
C GLY A 154 3.01 -16.84 0.21
N ASN A 155 3.23 -16.34 -1.01
CA ASN A 155 2.73 -15.02 -1.45
C ASN A 155 1.59 -15.08 -2.48
N GLU A 156 1.06 -16.27 -2.78
CA GLU A 156 0.14 -16.47 -3.92
C GLU A 156 -1.19 -15.71 -3.80
N SER A 157 -1.64 -15.40 -2.58
CA SER A 157 -2.90 -14.67 -2.34
C SER A 157 -2.72 -13.15 -2.25
N TRP A 158 -1.51 -12.64 -2.42
CA TRP A 158 -1.19 -11.23 -2.25
C TRP A 158 -0.73 -10.60 -3.58
N GLU A 159 -1.33 -9.48 -3.96
CA GLU A 159 -0.84 -8.63 -5.04
C GLU A 159 0.33 -7.79 -4.49
N ILE A 160 1.55 -8.13 -4.91
CA ILE A 160 2.76 -7.40 -4.52
C ILE A 160 3.28 -6.63 -5.72
N SER A 161 3.41 -5.31 -5.57
CA SER A 161 3.87 -4.43 -6.63
C SER A 161 4.95 -3.48 -6.09
N PRO A 162 6.23 -3.73 -6.40
CA PRO A 162 7.29 -2.75 -6.20
C PRO A 162 7.04 -1.55 -7.13
N TRP A 163 6.95 -0.36 -6.55
CA TRP A 163 6.98 0.87 -7.31
C TRP A 163 8.42 1.34 -7.46
N PHE A 164 8.90 1.35 -8.71
CA PHE A 164 10.21 1.88 -9.06
C PHE A 164 10.12 2.74 -10.33
N ILE A 165 10.99 3.74 -10.40
CA ILE A 165 11.30 4.43 -11.66
C ILE A 165 12.26 3.51 -12.42
N ARG A 166 11.96 3.20 -13.68
CA ARG A 166 12.65 2.17 -14.48
C ARG A 166 14.17 2.32 -14.59
N ASP A 167 14.69 3.51 -14.34
CA ASP A 167 16.10 3.86 -14.49
C ASP A 167 16.88 3.79 -13.16
N LEU A 168 16.24 3.42 -12.04
CA LEU A 168 16.89 3.31 -10.74
C LEU A 168 17.65 2.00 -10.57
N THR A 169 18.86 2.10 -10.03
CA THR A 169 19.79 0.96 -9.85
C THR A 169 19.45 0.11 -8.62
N ALA A 170 18.63 0.62 -7.68
CA ALA A 170 18.23 -0.09 -6.47
C ALA A 170 16.70 -0.26 -6.39
N PRO A 171 16.13 -1.35 -6.92
CA PRO A 171 14.69 -1.60 -6.80
C PRO A 171 14.32 -1.90 -5.35
N ALA A 172 13.11 -1.52 -4.96
CA ALA A 172 12.52 -2.08 -3.75
C ALA A 172 12.32 -3.60 -3.96
N THR A 173 12.76 -4.41 -3.00
CA THR A 173 12.69 -5.87 -3.08
C THR A 173 11.82 -6.41 -1.97
N TYR A 174 11.22 -7.58 -2.18
CA TYR A 174 10.45 -8.27 -1.16
C TYR A 174 10.76 -9.76 -1.17
N GLU A 175 10.49 -10.40 -0.05
CA GLU A 175 10.57 -11.85 0.12
C GLU A 175 9.66 -12.28 1.27
N VAL A 176 9.34 -13.57 1.34
CA VAL A 176 8.70 -14.17 2.51
C VAL A 176 9.80 -14.94 3.25
N LEU A 177 10.05 -14.56 4.50
CA LEU A 177 11.11 -15.13 5.33
C LEU A 177 10.52 -16.02 6.42
N ASN A 178 11.09 -17.21 6.61
CA ASN A 178 10.78 -18.01 7.78
C ASN A 178 11.56 -17.51 9.00
N ILE A 179 10.86 -16.87 9.94
CA ILE A 179 11.43 -16.33 11.17
C ILE A 179 10.88 -17.13 12.36
N ASN A 180 11.73 -17.93 13.00
CA ASN A 180 11.36 -18.79 14.12
C ASN A 180 10.21 -19.76 13.82
N GLY A 181 10.14 -20.27 12.60
CA GLY A 181 9.11 -21.24 12.19
C GLY A 181 7.79 -20.62 11.74
N SER A 182 7.73 -19.31 11.54
CA SER A 182 6.59 -18.62 10.93
C SER A 182 7.04 -17.81 9.73
N ASP A 183 6.25 -17.84 8.67
CA ASP A 183 6.53 -17.12 7.44
C ASP A 183 6.07 -15.65 7.56
N VAL A 184 6.97 -14.72 7.26
CA VAL A 184 6.78 -13.28 7.45
C VAL A 184 7.04 -12.56 6.15
N PHE A 185 6.14 -11.65 5.77
CA PHE A 185 6.41 -10.77 4.63
C PHE A 185 7.48 -9.74 5.00
N HIS A 186 8.56 -9.73 4.22
CA HIS A 186 9.70 -8.83 4.37
C HIS A 186 9.81 -7.93 3.12
N ALA A 187 9.76 -6.62 3.33
CA ALA A 187 9.94 -5.62 2.29
C ALA A 187 11.18 -4.76 2.58
N ILE A 188 12.06 -4.63 1.60
CA ILE A 188 13.26 -3.79 1.64
C ILE A 188 13.09 -2.67 0.63
N CYS A 189 12.87 -1.45 1.13
CA CYS A 189 12.83 -0.26 0.29
C CYS A 189 14.19 0.42 0.38
N LYS A 190 15.07 0.14 -0.59
CA LYS A 190 16.36 0.81 -0.71
C LYS A 190 16.15 2.18 -1.35
N ASN A 191 16.82 3.20 -0.84
CA ASN A 191 16.88 4.50 -1.50
C ASN A 191 18.27 4.69 -2.10
N ASP A 192 18.30 5.10 -3.37
CA ASP A 192 19.53 5.53 -4.02
C ASP A 192 19.58 7.06 -3.93
N LEU A 193 20.51 7.53 -3.07
CA LEU A 193 20.78 8.95 -2.80
C LEU A 193 20.96 9.77 -4.09
N GLU A 194 21.43 9.15 -5.17
CA GLU A 194 21.73 9.86 -6.43
C GLU A 194 20.48 10.30 -7.18
N HIS A 195 19.34 9.62 -6.99
CA HIS A 195 18.17 9.79 -7.84
C HIS A 195 16.96 10.39 -7.12
N GLY A 196 17.03 10.56 -5.80
CA GLY A 196 16.01 11.21 -4.98
C GLY A 196 14.59 10.66 -5.13
N ALA A 197 14.49 9.43 -5.61
CA ALA A 197 13.22 8.79 -5.90
C ALA A 197 12.71 8.08 -4.66
N TYR A 198 11.43 8.28 -4.35
CA TYR A 198 10.74 7.49 -3.35
C TYR A 198 10.54 6.08 -3.90
N THR A 199 11.23 5.11 -3.33
CA THR A 199 10.92 3.70 -3.55
C THR A 199 9.77 3.30 -2.64
N LYS A 200 8.92 2.40 -3.11
CA LYS A 200 7.75 1.93 -2.35
C LYS A 200 7.43 0.50 -2.74
N ILE A 201 6.91 -0.27 -1.80
CA ILE A 201 6.27 -1.56 -2.09
C ILE A 201 4.80 -1.44 -1.75
N LYS A 202 3.94 -1.92 -2.65
CA LYS A 202 2.52 -2.14 -2.41
C LYS A 202 2.31 -3.62 -2.10
N LEU A 203 1.59 -3.92 -1.02
CA LEU A 203 1.06 -5.24 -0.69
C LEU A 203 -0.45 -5.12 -0.58
N ALA A 204 -1.20 -5.84 -1.42
CA ALA A 204 -2.66 -5.75 -1.44
C ALA A 204 -3.34 -7.11 -1.54
N GLN A 205 -4.57 -7.19 -1.05
CA GLN A 205 -5.42 -8.38 -1.17
C GLN A 205 -6.90 -7.97 -1.24
N GLU A 206 -7.68 -8.70 -2.05
CA GLU A 206 -9.14 -8.62 -1.99
C GLU A 206 -9.68 -9.38 -0.78
N LEU A 207 -10.45 -8.68 0.04
CA LEU A 207 -11.13 -9.17 1.22
C LEU A 207 -12.57 -9.56 0.87
N ALA A 208 -13.00 -10.74 1.34
CA ALA A 208 -14.39 -11.17 1.30
C ALA A 208 -15.17 -10.48 2.43
N THR A 209 -15.99 -9.49 2.11
CA THR A 209 -16.71 -8.66 3.10
C THR A 209 -18.22 -8.67 2.87
N CYS A 210 -19.00 -8.09 3.77
CA CYS A 210 -20.42 -7.90 3.59
C CYS A 210 -20.73 -6.40 3.54
N PRO A 211 -21.64 -5.95 2.65
CA PRO A 211 -22.04 -4.56 2.58
C PRO A 211 -22.59 -4.08 3.93
N ASN A 212 -22.18 -2.89 4.34
CA ASN A 212 -22.57 -2.22 5.60
C ASN A 212 -22.14 -2.96 6.88
N THR A 213 -21.20 -3.90 6.79
CA THR A 213 -20.59 -4.54 7.96
C THR A 213 -19.31 -3.82 8.34
N THR A 214 -19.13 -3.56 9.64
CA THR A 214 -17.88 -3.03 10.19
C THR A 214 -16.96 -4.19 10.54
N TYR A 215 -15.69 -4.09 10.19
CA TYR A 215 -14.66 -5.08 10.44
C TYR A 215 -13.58 -4.51 11.34
N ASP A 216 -13.12 -5.31 12.29
CA ASP A 216 -11.88 -5.07 13.02
C ASP A 216 -10.71 -5.64 12.20
N LEU A 217 -9.70 -4.80 11.95
CA LEU A 217 -8.46 -5.14 11.25
C LEU A 217 -7.31 -5.12 12.24
N SER A 218 -6.52 -6.18 12.30
CA SER A 218 -5.27 -6.21 13.05
C SER A 218 -4.18 -6.98 12.33
N PHE A 219 -2.94 -6.57 12.50
CA PHE A 219 -1.76 -7.29 12.02
C PHE A 219 -0.55 -6.91 12.88
N ARG A 220 0.48 -7.74 12.88
CA ARG A 220 1.78 -7.42 13.49
C ARG A 220 2.68 -6.75 12.46
N HIS A 221 3.45 -5.78 12.90
CA HIS A 221 4.47 -5.16 12.09
C HIS A 221 5.76 -4.94 12.89
N ASN A 222 6.88 -4.92 12.20
CA ASN A 222 8.17 -4.50 12.76
C ASN A 222 8.92 -3.64 11.74
N PHE A 223 9.55 -2.58 12.21
CA PHE A 223 10.49 -1.80 11.45
C PHE A 223 11.88 -2.16 11.96
N ILE A 224 12.75 -2.76 11.14
CA ILE A 224 14.14 -2.87 11.58
C ILE A 224 14.68 -1.44 11.67
N PRO A 225 15.25 -1.04 12.81
CA PRO A 225 15.78 0.29 12.98
C PRO A 225 16.91 0.50 11.98
N GLY A 226 16.60 1.25 10.92
CA GLY A 226 17.58 1.79 9.99
C GLY A 226 17.79 3.27 10.26
N ASP A 227 18.53 3.93 9.37
CA ASP A 227 18.77 5.37 9.43
C ASP A 227 17.52 6.22 9.10
N ASN A 228 16.35 5.58 8.90
CA ASN A 228 15.13 6.25 8.45
C ASN A 228 14.02 6.36 9.53
N PRO A 229 14.07 7.36 10.44
CA PRO A 229 13.00 7.61 11.40
C PRO A 229 11.71 8.16 10.77
N ASN A 230 11.71 8.36 9.45
CA ASN A 230 10.58 8.92 8.72
C ASN A 230 9.92 7.89 7.81
N ALA A 231 10.25 6.60 7.90
CA ALA A 231 9.52 5.59 7.16
C ALA A 231 8.08 5.43 7.68
N TRP A 232 7.16 5.14 6.76
CA TRP A 232 5.74 4.94 7.03
C TRP A 232 5.23 3.64 6.43
N LEU A 233 4.29 3.04 7.14
CA LEU A 233 3.40 2.02 6.65
C LEU A 233 2.00 2.64 6.54
N VAL A 234 1.50 2.83 5.33
CA VAL A 234 0.19 3.46 5.10
C VAL A 234 -0.84 2.39 4.73
N ILE A 235 -1.99 2.41 5.38
CA ILE A 235 -3.03 1.39 5.26
C ILE A 235 -4.25 1.97 4.56
N PHE A 236 -4.69 1.29 3.51
CA PHE A 236 -5.83 1.67 2.68
C PHE A 236 -6.89 0.58 2.67
N ILE A 237 -8.16 1.01 2.58
CA ILE A 237 -9.30 0.17 2.24
C ILE A 237 -9.98 0.78 1.02
N ASN A 238 -10.11 0.02 -0.07
CA ASN A 238 -10.72 0.50 -1.32
C ASN A 238 -10.08 1.80 -1.85
N GLY A 239 -8.76 1.93 -1.68
CA GLY A 239 -8.01 3.13 -2.08
C GLY A 239 -8.14 4.34 -1.15
N VAL A 240 -8.90 4.23 -0.05
CA VAL A 240 -9.03 5.29 0.98
C VAL A 240 -8.08 4.98 2.13
N GLU A 241 -7.21 5.94 2.49
CA GLU A 241 -6.33 5.82 3.66
C GLU A 241 -7.17 5.75 4.93
N ILE A 242 -7.00 4.67 5.72
CA ILE A 242 -7.67 4.49 7.00
C ILE A 242 -6.73 4.73 8.19
N SER A 243 -5.42 4.59 7.98
CA SER A 243 -4.40 4.84 8.99
C SER A 243 -3.01 4.89 8.37
N SER A 244 -2.07 5.49 9.10
CA SER A 244 -0.64 5.42 8.81
C SER A 244 0.16 5.19 10.09
N ILE A 245 1.24 4.40 9.99
CA ILE A 245 2.11 4.03 11.10
C ILE A 245 3.50 4.52 10.78
N ARG A 246 4.08 5.34 11.66
CA ARG A 246 5.46 5.79 11.55
C ARG A 246 6.41 4.77 12.18
N ALA A 247 7.58 4.58 11.57
CA ALA A 247 8.66 3.81 12.18
C ALA A 247 9.02 4.38 13.56
N ALA A 248 8.92 3.54 14.60
CA ALA A 248 9.10 3.96 15.99
C ALA A 248 9.74 2.91 16.91
N SER A 249 9.68 1.63 16.55
CA SER A 249 10.21 0.53 17.37
C SER A 249 10.85 -0.55 16.49
N ASP A 250 11.89 -1.17 17.05
CA ASP A 250 12.61 -2.33 16.57
C ASP A 250 11.99 -3.67 17.02
N SER A 251 10.83 -3.59 17.66
CA SER A 251 10.08 -4.73 18.17
C SER A 251 8.77 -4.90 17.41
N TRP A 252 8.27 -6.14 17.43
CA TRP A 252 6.95 -6.46 16.89
C TRP A 252 5.85 -5.70 17.65
N VAL A 253 5.08 -4.89 16.92
CA VAL A 253 3.93 -4.15 17.41
C VAL A 253 2.68 -4.61 16.67
N THR A 254 1.53 -4.65 17.35
CA THR A 254 0.25 -4.97 16.73
C THR A 254 -0.50 -3.69 16.37
N PHE A 255 -0.75 -3.50 15.08
CA PHE A 255 -1.72 -2.53 14.61
C PHE A 255 -3.14 -3.03 14.88
N ARG A 256 -4.03 -2.12 15.28
CA ARG A 256 -5.47 -2.37 15.43
C ARG A 256 -6.24 -1.19 14.87
N GLY A 257 -7.13 -1.45 13.93
CA GLY A 257 -8.02 -0.48 13.31
C GLY A 257 -9.37 -1.10 12.99
N ASN A 258 -10.27 -0.33 12.40
CA ASN A 258 -11.53 -0.83 11.88
C ASN A 258 -11.90 -0.09 10.59
N PHE A 259 -12.78 -0.70 9.79
CA PHE A 259 -13.35 -0.10 8.61
C PHE A 259 -14.76 -0.65 8.36
N THR A 260 -15.62 0.10 7.67
CA THR A 260 -16.94 -0.36 7.25
C THR A 260 -16.92 -0.63 5.76
N SER A 261 -17.28 -1.85 5.34
CA SER A 261 -17.37 -2.19 3.92
C SER A 261 -18.62 -1.61 3.30
N GLY A 262 -18.50 -0.96 2.13
CA GLY A 262 -19.64 -0.51 1.33
C GLY A 262 -20.15 -1.56 0.34
N THR A 263 -19.41 -2.65 0.14
CA THR A 263 -19.57 -3.61 -0.96
C THR A 263 -19.36 -5.05 -0.47
N GLY A 264 -19.62 -6.04 -1.33
CA GLY A 264 -19.34 -7.45 -1.01
C GLY A 264 -17.84 -7.78 -0.98
N ASN A 265 -17.01 -6.97 -1.65
CA ASN A 265 -15.56 -7.12 -1.59
C ASN A 265 -14.94 -5.79 -1.17
N SER A 266 -13.86 -5.84 -0.41
CA SER A 266 -13.02 -4.68 -0.12
C SER A 266 -11.58 -4.97 -0.47
N THR A 267 -10.78 -3.99 -0.88
CA THR A 267 -9.34 -4.18 -1.10
C THR A 267 -8.56 -3.63 0.08
N LEU A 268 -7.84 -4.50 0.79
CA LEU A 268 -6.80 -4.08 1.73
C LEU A 268 -5.52 -3.78 0.96
N GLN A 269 -4.92 -2.63 1.22
CA GLN A 269 -3.62 -2.28 0.66
C GLN A 269 -2.72 -1.67 1.75
N LEU A 270 -1.47 -2.09 1.75
CA LEU A 270 -0.40 -1.56 2.57
C LEU A 270 0.69 -1.00 1.67
N ASP A 271 1.10 0.23 1.96
CA ASP A 271 2.15 0.93 1.26
C ASP A 271 3.36 1.13 2.18
N PHE A 272 4.46 0.45 1.85
CA PHE A 272 5.74 0.57 2.55
C PHE A 272 6.53 1.73 1.95
N THR A 273 6.68 2.82 2.70
CA THR A 273 7.21 4.08 2.16
C THR A 273 8.33 4.64 3.05
N PRO A 274 9.61 4.43 2.72
CA PRO A 274 10.70 5.22 3.31
C PRO A 274 10.53 6.69 2.89
N VAL A 275 10.43 7.60 3.87
CA VAL A 275 10.50 9.04 3.58
C VAL A 275 11.92 9.47 3.92
N ALA A 276 12.59 10.17 3.02
CA ALA A 276 14.03 10.48 3.04
C ALA A 276 14.93 9.42 2.37
N TYR A 277 16.17 9.84 2.12
CA TYR A 277 17.17 9.14 1.31
C TYR A 277 17.80 7.91 1.97
N ASP A 278 17.11 7.35 2.96
CA ASP A 278 17.59 6.26 3.79
C ASP A 278 16.77 5.00 3.49
N SER A 279 17.45 3.86 3.47
CA SER A 279 16.80 2.56 3.24
C SER A 279 15.99 2.14 4.46
N GLN A 280 14.90 1.42 4.25
CA GLN A 280 14.07 0.87 5.33
C GLN A 280 13.64 -0.57 5.02
N GLU A 281 13.70 -1.40 6.05
CA GLU A 281 13.15 -2.77 6.04
C GLU A 281 11.86 -2.83 6.86
N PHE A 282 10.86 -3.52 6.33
CA PHE A 282 9.54 -3.64 6.90
C PHE A 282 9.17 -5.12 7.00
N PHE A 283 8.58 -5.49 8.12
CA PHE A 283 8.04 -6.83 8.36
C PHE A 283 6.57 -6.70 8.71
N VAL A 284 5.71 -7.52 8.10
CA VAL A 284 4.30 -7.63 8.48
C VAL A 284 3.85 -9.08 8.49
N ASP A 285 2.95 -9.41 9.40
CA ASP A 285 2.46 -10.77 9.62
C ASP A 285 1.13 -10.76 10.40
N ASP A 286 0.49 -11.92 10.56
CA ASP A 286 -0.67 -12.15 11.43
C ASP A 286 -1.89 -11.25 11.12
N PHE A 287 -2.16 -11.02 9.84
CA PHE A 287 -3.33 -10.26 9.42
C PHE A 287 -4.63 -10.99 9.82
N LYS A 288 -5.52 -10.26 10.48
CA LYS A 288 -6.85 -10.70 10.89
C LYS A 288 -7.86 -9.63 10.55
N VAL A 289 -8.95 -10.06 9.91
CA VAL A 289 -10.10 -9.23 9.57
C VAL A 289 -11.34 -9.97 10.06
N THR A 290 -12.00 -9.42 11.08
CA THR A 290 -13.17 -10.05 11.71
C THR A 290 -14.34 -9.08 11.72
N PRO A 291 -15.58 -9.51 11.41
CA PRO A 291 -16.74 -8.64 11.57
C PRO A 291 -16.89 -8.23 13.03
N ARG A 292 -17.23 -6.96 13.26
CA ARG A 292 -17.57 -6.44 14.57
C ARG A 292 -19.04 -6.75 14.84
N GLU A 293 -19.30 -7.43 15.95
CA GLU A 293 -20.64 -7.73 16.47
C GLU A 293 -21.39 -6.47 16.93
#